data_AF-A0A1G5B7U4-F1
#
_entry.id   AF-A0A1G5B7U4-F1
#
_cell.length_a   1.000
_cell.length_b   1.000
_cell.length_c   1.000
_cell.angle_alpha   90.00
_cell.angle_beta   90.00
_cell.angle_gamma   90.00
#
_symmetry.space_group_name_H-M   'P 1'
#
loop_
_entity.id
_entity.type
_entity.pdbx_description
1 polymer ?
#
loop_
_entity_poly.entity_id
_entity_poly.type
_entity_poly.pdbx_seq_one_letter_code
_entity_poly.pdbx_strand_id
1 'polypeptide(L)'
;MAALECGAIGAGLATAICLAAGGSAAACAGSAAGGGLLGAGVCYTYAEKYEKRRQELAGKENDVDARLKYVRGLNEDSEKLNQELNTRVAQISKRTDTIVAQINQGTISQQELVKEREALLKAENAAKDQVALEKAALEDMKRFQAEQARKTSADSAAHAELDAEIRKQEHLLAETRRATSALASQRQRI
;
A
#
# COMPACT_ATOMS: atom_id res chain seq x y z
N MET A 1 4.48 18.95 9.96
CA MET A 1 3.02 18.98 9.68
C MET A 1 2.56 17.81 8.79
N ALA A 2 3.37 16.77 8.55
CA ALA A 2 2.99 15.62 7.71
C ALA A 2 2.26 14.47 8.47
N ALA A 3 2.33 14.45 9.80
CA ALA A 3 1.78 13.36 10.61
C ALA A 3 0.25 13.41 10.80
N LEU A 4 -0.41 14.53 10.49
CA LEU A 4 -1.86 14.70 10.67
C LEU A 4 -2.68 14.21 9.47
N GLU A 5 -2.08 14.17 8.28
CA GLU A 5 -2.80 13.91 7.02
C GLU A 5 -3.01 12.42 6.73
N CYS A 6 -2.20 11.54 7.34
CA CYS A 6 -2.30 10.09 7.12
C CYS A 6 -3.39 9.40 7.95
N GLY A 7 -3.97 10.07 8.97
CA GLY A 7 -4.94 9.43 9.86
C GLY A 7 -6.22 10.19 10.20
N ALA A 8 -6.30 11.49 9.90
CA ALA A 8 -7.42 12.31 10.37
C ALA A 8 -8.74 12.12 9.58
N ILE A 9 -8.70 11.59 8.36
CA ILE A 9 -9.86 11.71 7.44
C ILE A 9 -10.86 10.57 7.61
N GLY A 10 -10.42 9.39 8.07
CA GLY A 10 -11.29 8.22 8.26
C GLY A 10 -12.00 8.15 9.61
N ALA A 11 -11.38 8.67 10.68
CA ALA A 11 -11.91 8.55 12.04
C ALA A 11 -13.14 9.44 12.31
N GLY A 12 -13.24 10.58 11.61
CA GLY A 12 -14.33 11.53 11.81
C GLY A 12 -15.70 11.07 11.30
N LEU A 13 -15.73 10.32 10.18
CA LEU A 13 -16.99 9.95 9.53
C LEU A 13 -17.70 8.76 10.18
N ALA A 14 -16.94 7.75 10.60
CA ALA A 14 -17.52 6.60 11.31
C ALA A 14 -18.15 7.03 12.65
N THR A 15 -17.52 7.98 13.34
CA THR A 15 -18.02 8.55 14.59
C THR A 15 -19.29 9.37 14.37
N ALA A 16 -19.34 10.19 13.30
CA ALA A 16 -20.51 10.99 12.97
C ALA A 16 -21.74 10.15 12.58
N ILE A 17 -21.55 9.09 11.79
CA ILE A 17 -22.64 8.17 11.38
C ILE A 17 -23.14 7.35 12.58
N CYS A 18 -22.25 6.87 13.46
CA CYS A 18 -22.64 6.15 14.67
C CYS A 18 -23.41 7.03 15.67
N LEU A 19 -23.01 8.29 15.83
CA LEU A 19 -23.73 9.28 16.65
C LEU A 19 -25.10 9.63 16.04
N ALA A 20 -25.18 9.76 14.72
CA ALA A 20 -26.45 10.01 14.01
C ALA A 20 -27.44 8.84 14.12
N ALA A 21 -26.94 7.60 14.29
CA ALA A 21 -27.75 6.40 14.54
C ALA A 21 -28.13 6.18 16.03
N GLY A 22 -27.84 7.14 16.91
CA GLY A 22 -28.20 7.08 18.33
C GLY A 22 -27.23 6.29 19.23
N GLY A 23 -26.03 5.96 18.73
CA GLY A 23 -24.98 5.32 19.52
C GLY A 23 -24.36 6.27 20.55
N SER A 24 -23.98 5.76 21.72
CA SER A 24 -23.27 6.54 22.72
C SER A 24 -21.85 6.85 22.26
N ALA A 25 -21.30 8.01 22.65
CA ALA A 25 -19.94 8.41 22.27
C ALA A 25 -18.87 7.36 22.61
N ALA A 26 -19.05 6.61 23.70
CA ALA A 26 -18.18 5.50 24.10
C ALA A 26 -18.32 4.25 23.20
N ALA A 27 -19.54 3.90 22.76
CA ALA A 27 -19.77 2.82 21.81
C ALA A 27 -19.26 3.20 20.40
N CYS A 28 -19.40 4.48 20.03
CA CYS A 28 -18.95 5.00 18.74
C CYS A 28 -17.43 5.16 18.65
N ALA A 29 -16.75 5.45 19.77
CA ALA A 29 -15.29 5.32 19.86
C ALA A 29 -14.84 3.85 19.69
N GLY A 30 -15.64 2.88 20.16
CA GLY A 30 -15.45 1.45 19.86
C GLY A 30 -15.65 1.11 18.38
N SER A 31 -16.62 1.74 17.71
CA SER A 31 -16.77 1.62 16.24
C SER A 31 -15.70 2.37 15.45
N ALA A 32 -15.02 3.37 16.05
CA ALA A 32 -13.79 3.93 15.49
C ALA A 32 -12.61 2.95 15.60
N ALA A 33 -12.61 2.02 16.55
CA ALA A 33 -11.68 0.90 16.58
C ALA A 33 -12.04 -0.21 15.57
N GLY A 34 -13.32 -0.37 15.22
CA GLY A 34 -13.80 -1.35 14.22
C GLY A 34 -13.86 -0.85 12.76
N GLY A 35 -13.96 0.47 12.55
CA GLY A 35 -14.13 1.13 11.24
C GLY A 35 -13.11 2.22 10.93
N GLY A 36 -12.13 2.45 11.82
CA GLY A 36 -11.01 3.38 11.68
C GLY A 36 -9.72 2.75 11.14
N LEU A 37 -9.79 1.56 10.54
CA LEU A 37 -8.62 0.87 9.98
C LEU A 37 -8.09 1.50 8.67
N LEU A 38 -8.76 2.52 8.14
CA LEU A 38 -8.25 3.27 6.99
C LEU A 38 -7.40 4.50 7.36
N GLY A 39 -7.24 4.82 8.65
CA GLY A 39 -6.44 5.98 9.08
C GLY A 39 -5.49 5.77 10.25
N ALA A 40 -5.68 4.76 11.10
CA ALA A 40 -4.86 4.63 12.32
C ALA A 40 -3.70 3.62 12.23
N GLY A 41 -3.54 2.90 11.12
CA GLY A 41 -2.54 1.84 10.99
C GLY A 41 -1.38 2.21 10.08
N VAL A 42 -0.21 2.46 10.67
CA VAL A 42 1.13 2.47 10.06
C VAL A 42 1.44 3.69 9.16
N CYS A 43 1.95 4.75 9.78
CA CYS A 43 2.66 5.87 9.13
C CYS A 43 4.10 5.49 8.69
N TYR A 44 4.33 4.23 8.31
CA TYR A 44 5.56 3.84 7.61
C TYR A 44 5.21 3.57 6.16
N THR A 45 5.44 4.55 5.31
CA THR A 45 5.13 4.42 3.87
C THR A 45 6.22 3.59 3.17
N TYR A 46 5.86 2.93 2.07
CA TYR A 46 6.86 2.23 1.24
C TYR A 46 8.01 3.16 0.81
N ALA A 47 7.72 4.46 0.61
CA ALA A 47 8.71 5.48 0.26
C ALA A 47 9.83 5.62 1.30
N GLU A 48 9.51 5.72 2.59
CA GLU A 48 10.51 5.84 3.64
C GLU A 48 11.39 4.58 3.74
N LYS A 49 10.77 3.41 3.61
CA LYS A 49 11.49 2.13 3.59
C LYS A 49 12.40 2.06 2.36
N TYR A 50 11.89 2.40 1.18
CA TYR A 50 12.64 2.43 -0.07
C TYR A 50 13.86 3.38 0.03
N GLU A 51 13.67 4.60 0.54
CA GLU A 51 14.77 5.55 0.75
C GLU A 51 15.79 5.03 1.75
N LYS A 52 15.34 4.47 2.87
CA LYS A 52 16.24 3.85 3.86
C LYS A 52 17.08 2.74 3.22
N ARG A 53 16.48 1.84 2.45
CA ARG A 53 17.20 0.76 1.75
C ARG A 53 18.19 1.33 0.74
N ARG A 54 17.82 2.39 0.01
CA ARG A 54 18.73 3.08 -0.91
C ARG A 54 19.93 3.70 -0.19
N GLN A 55 19.73 4.28 0.99
CA GLN A 55 20.82 4.81 1.81
C GLN A 55 21.72 3.68 2.34
N GLU A 56 21.15 2.54 2.73
CA GLU A 56 21.92 1.35 3.15
C GLU A 56 22.80 0.77 2.01
N LEU A 57 22.35 0.93 0.76
CA LEU A 57 23.07 0.51 -0.44
C LEU A 57 24.13 1.53 -0.91
N ALA A 58 24.03 2.79 -0.47
CA ALA A 58 24.89 3.87 -0.95
C ALA A 58 26.38 3.58 -0.70
N GLY A 59 27.21 3.75 -1.74
CA GLY A 59 28.63 3.42 -1.71
C GLY A 59 28.96 1.93 -1.85
N LYS A 60 27.95 1.07 -2.02
CA LYS A 60 28.07 -0.38 -2.23
C LYS A 60 27.28 -0.86 -3.45
N GLU A 61 26.94 0.04 -4.38
CA GLU A 61 26.01 -0.23 -5.48
C GLU A 61 26.53 -1.27 -6.48
N ASN A 62 27.85 -1.47 -6.54
CA ASN A 62 28.50 -2.43 -7.43
C ASN A 62 28.74 -3.80 -6.77
N ASP A 63 28.49 -3.91 -5.47
CA ASP A 63 28.69 -5.12 -4.68
C ASP A 63 27.43 -6.01 -4.79
N VAL A 64 27.63 -7.26 -5.22
CA VAL A 64 26.53 -8.21 -5.46
C VAL A 64 25.84 -8.61 -4.15
N ASP A 65 26.59 -8.77 -3.06
CA ASP A 65 26.02 -9.13 -1.75
C ASP A 65 25.22 -7.98 -1.16
N ALA A 66 25.72 -6.74 -1.29
CA ALA A 66 24.98 -5.56 -0.87
C ALA A 66 23.68 -5.39 -1.67
N ARG A 67 23.72 -5.67 -2.98
CA ARG A 67 22.55 -5.66 -3.88
C ARG A 67 21.56 -6.76 -3.54
N LEU A 68 22.03 -7.95 -3.22
CA LEU A 68 21.20 -9.06 -2.74
C LEU A 68 20.50 -8.70 -1.42
N LYS A 69 21.23 -8.12 -0.46
CA LYS A 69 20.65 -7.66 0.81
C LYS A 69 19.60 -6.55 0.58
N TYR A 70 19.88 -5.62 -0.32
CA TYR A 70 18.96 -4.54 -0.69
C TYR A 70 17.65 -5.09 -1.27
N VAL A 71 17.72 -5.98 -2.27
CA VAL A 71 16.51 -6.51 -2.92
C VAL A 71 15.71 -7.42 -1.99
N ARG A 72 16.36 -8.25 -1.17
CA ARG A 72 15.69 -9.05 -0.13
C ARG A 72 14.93 -8.16 0.84
N GLY A 73 15.56 -7.09 1.33
CA GLY A 73 14.94 -6.14 2.23
C GLY A 73 13.71 -5.45 1.62
N LEU A 74 13.81 -5.04 0.34
CA LEU A 74 12.66 -4.48 -0.38
C LEU A 74 11.54 -5.51 -0.57
N ASN A 75 11.87 -6.76 -0.89
CA ASN A 75 10.89 -7.82 -1.07
C ASN A 75 10.16 -8.15 0.24
N GLU A 76 10.85 -8.20 1.37
CA GLU A 76 10.22 -8.35 2.69
C GLU A 76 9.30 -7.19 3.04
N ASP A 77 9.72 -5.96 2.70
CA ASP A 77 8.95 -4.75 2.96
C ASP A 77 7.68 -4.69 2.08
N SER A 78 7.79 -5.03 0.78
CA SER A 78 6.65 -5.15 -0.15
C SER A 78 5.70 -6.27 0.25
N GLU A 79 6.19 -7.42 0.69
CA GLU A 79 5.35 -8.55 1.10
C GLU A 79 4.44 -8.17 2.28
N LYS A 80 5.00 -7.51 3.30
CA LYS A 80 4.21 -7.01 4.45
C LYS A 80 3.17 -5.97 4.01
N LEU A 81 3.58 -5.02 3.17
CA LEU A 81 2.68 -3.97 2.69
C LEU A 81 1.58 -4.52 1.78
N ASN A 82 1.85 -5.56 1.00
CA ASN A 82 0.83 -6.24 0.18
C ASN A 82 -0.20 -6.97 1.05
N GLN A 83 0.22 -7.60 2.15
CA GLN A 83 -0.71 -8.19 3.11
C GLN A 83 -1.62 -7.13 3.75
N GLU A 84 -1.04 -5.99 4.15
CA GLU A 84 -1.80 -4.86 4.68
C GLU A 84 -2.75 -4.26 3.63
N LEU A 85 -2.28 -4.07 2.40
CA LEU A 85 -3.06 -3.53 1.29
C LEU A 85 -4.25 -4.44 0.94
N ASN A 86 -4.04 -5.75 0.87
CA ASN A 86 -5.12 -6.72 0.63
C ASN A 86 -6.16 -6.70 1.76
N THR A 87 -5.73 -6.58 3.01
CA THR A 87 -6.64 -6.43 4.16
C THR A 87 -7.47 -5.14 4.04
N ARG A 88 -6.83 -4.02 3.65
CA ARG A 88 -7.51 -2.75 3.43
C ARG A 88 -8.50 -2.83 2.27
N VAL A 89 -8.16 -3.48 1.16
CA VAL A 89 -9.07 -3.73 0.03
C VAL A 89 -10.32 -4.48 0.47
N ALA A 90 -10.16 -5.53 1.28
CA ALA A 90 -11.30 -6.31 1.77
C ALA A 90 -12.22 -5.48 2.68
N GLN A 91 -11.65 -4.64 3.55
CA GLN A 91 -12.42 -3.72 4.41
C GLN A 91 -13.14 -2.65 3.60
N ILE A 92 -12.45 -2.06 2.62
CA ILE A 92 -13.01 -1.08 1.71
C ILE A 92 -14.17 -1.69 0.93
N SER A 93 -14.03 -2.89 0.38
CA SER A 93 -15.10 -3.56 -0.35
C SER A 93 -16.37 -3.68 0.49
N LYS A 94 -16.26 -4.14 1.75
CA LYS A 94 -17.40 -4.25 2.67
C LYS A 94 -18.03 -2.89 2.96
N ARG A 95 -17.21 -1.84 3.13
CA ARG A 95 -17.71 -0.47 3.36
C ARG A 95 -18.43 0.07 2.12
N THR A 96 -17.87 -0.14 0.94
CA THR A 96 -18.48 0.22 -0.35
C THR A 96 -19.83 -0.48 -0.54
N ASP A 97 -19.95 -1.77 -0.18
CA ASP A 97 -21.22 -2.50 -0.22
C ASP A 97 -22.30 -1.82 0.65
N THR A 98 -21.94 -1.41 1.88
CA THR A 98 -22.82 -0.66 2.78
C THR A 98 -23.22 0.69 2.19
N ILE A 99 -22.26 1.45 1.62
CA ILE A 99 -22.53 2.76 1.01
C ILE A 99 -23.47 2.61 -0.20
N VAL A 100 -23.25 1.62 -1.06
CA VAL A 100 -24.15 1.32 -2.18
C VAL A 100 -25.58 1.04 -1.68
N ALA A 101 -25.73 0.27 -0.60
CA ALA A 101 -27.04 0.03 0.00
C ALA A 101 -27.69 1.33 0.52
N GLN A 102 -26.92 2.21 1.16
CA GLN A 102 -27.40 3.51 1.64
C GLN A 102 -27.76 4.47 0.48
N ILE A 103 -27.02 4.45 -0.63
CA ILE A 103 -27.38 5.19 -1.86
C ILE A 103 -28.74 4.72 -2.35
N ASN A 104 -28.95 3.40 -2.46
CA ASN A 104 -30.20 2.82 -2.95
C ASN A 104 -31.40 3.12 -2.03
N GLN A 105 -31.15 3.24 -0.72
CA GLN A 105 -32.17 3.60 0.28
C GLN A 105 -32.38 5.12 0.41
N GLY A 106 -31.53 5.94 -0.24
CA GLY A 106 -31.58 7.40 -0.10
C GLY A 106 -31.19 7.91 1.29
N THR A 107 -30.47 7.11 2.08
CA THR A 107 -30.14 7.42 3.48
C THR A 107 -28.77 8.08 3.66
N ILE A 108 -27.92 8.06 2.63
CA ILE A 108 -26.62 8.74 2.65
C ILE A 108 -26.74 10.16 2.10
N SER A 109 -26.11 11.13 2.77
CA SER A 109 -26.04 12.49 2.25
C SER A 109 -25.00 12.62 1.13
N GLN A 110 -25.19 13.61 0.25
CA GLN A 110 -24.20 13.91 -0.79
C GLN A 110 -22.82 14.27 -0.20
N GLN A 111 -22.80 14.95 0.94
CA GLN A 111 -21.55 15.33 1.59
C GLN A 111 -20.79 14.11 2.13
N GLU A 112 -21.50 13.11 2.67
CA GLU A 112 -20.88 11.84 3.09
C GLU A 112 -20.36 11.06 1.88
N LEU A 113 -21.14 10.96 0.80
CA LEU A 113 -20.73 10.27 -0.41
C LEU A 113 -19.45 10.86 -1.03
N VAL A 114 -19.35 12.19 -1.09
CA VAL A 114 -18.13 12.87 -1.57
C VAL A 114 -16.92 12.51 -0.72
N LYS A 115 -17.06 12.50 0.60
CA LYS A 115 -15.94 12.17 1.51
C LYS A 115 -15.49 10.71 1.36
N GLU A 116 -16.42 9.78 1.16
CA GLU A 116 -16.08 8.37 0.90
C GLU A 116 -15.31 8.21 -0.42
N ARG A 117 -15.73 8.91 -1.49
CA ARG A 117 -15.01 8.93 -2.77
C ARG A 117 -13.61 9.53 -2.62
N GLU A 118 -13.45 10.61 -1.86
CA GLU A 118 -12.15 11.21 -1.58
C GLU A 118 -11.23 10.28 -0.79
N ALA A 119 -11.76 9.57 0.21
CA ALA A 119 -10.99 8.58 0.97
C ALA A 119 -10.51 7.43 0.08
N LEU A 120 -11.37 6.91 -0.80
CA LEU A 120 -11.00 5.89 -1.79
C LEU A 120 -9.94 6.40 -2.78
N LEU A 121 -10.08 7.63 -3.27
CA LEU A 121 -9.10 8.24 -4.16
C LEU A 121 -7.72 8.36 -3.49
N LYS A 122 -7.67 8.75 -2.21
CA LYS A 122 -6.42 8.82 -1.45
C LYS A 122 -5.77 7.45 -1.28
N ALA A 123 -6.56 6.42 -0.95
CA ALA A 123 -6.07 5.05 -0.85
C ALA A 123 -5.54 4.52 -2.21
N GLU A 124 -6.26 4.80 -3.30
CA GLU A 124 -5.85 4.45 -4.66
C GLU A 124 -4.52 5.13 -5.04
N ASN A 125 -4.37 6.43 -4.74
CA ASN A 125 -3.15 7.17 -5.04
C ASN A 125 -1.95 6.67 -4.23
N ALA A 126 -2.12 6.42 -2.92
CA ALA A 126 -1.06 5.84 -2.10
C ALA A 126 -0.58 4.47 -2.63
N ALA A 127 -1.51 3.62 -3.07
CA ALA A 127 -1.17 2.33 -3.67
C ALA A 127 -0.49 2.49 -5.05
N LYS A 128 -0.85 3.51 -5.83
CA LYS A 128 -0.15 3.85 -7.09
C LYS A 128 1.29 4.33 -6.84
N ASP A 129 1.51 5.13 -5.79
CA ASP A 129 2.84 5.58 -5.42
C ASP A 129 3.74 4.41 -5.02
N GLN A 130 3.21 3.44 -4.26
CA GLN A 130 3.92 2.18 -3.98
C GLN A 130 4.27 1.42 -5.27
N VAL A 131 3.32 1.25 -6.19
CA VAL A 131 3.56 0.60 -7.49
C VAL A 131 4.68 1.29 -8.28
N ALA A 132 4.73 2.62 -8.26
CA ALA A 132 5.76 3.39 -8.96
C ALA A 132 7.16 3.13 -8.37
N LEU A 133 7.28 3.11 -7.06
CA LEU A 133 8.54 2.85 -6.36
C LEU A 133 9.00 1.39 -6.51
N GLU A 134 8.10 0.42 -6.40
CA GLU A 134 8.39 -1.01 -6.67
C GLU A 134 8.85 -1.23 -8.11
N LYS A 135 8.21 -0.55 -9.07
CA LYS A 135 8.63 -0.60 -10.48
C LYS A 135 10.04 -0.01 -10.66
N ALA A 136 10.33 1.13 -10.04
CA ALA A 136 11.65 1.75 -10.11
C ALA A 136 12.74 0.84 -9.51
N ALA A 137 12.47 0.22 -8.35
CA ALA A 137 13.37 -0.75 -7.73
C ALA A 137 13.64 -1.96 -8.63
N LEU A 138 12.59 -2.51 -9.24
CA LEU A 138 12.71 -3.65 -10.15
C LEU A 138 13.52 -3.32 -11.40
N GLU A 139 13.29 -2.15 -11.99
CA GLU A 139 14.06 -1.71 -13.15
C GLU A 139 15.54 -1.52 -12.82
N ASP A 140 15.86 -0.99 -11.64
CA ASP A 140 17.23 -0.85 -11.16
C ASP A 140 17.91 -2.22 -10.95
N MET A 141 17.23 -3.18 -10.31
CA MET A 141 17.77 -4.54 -10.11
C MET A 141 17.96 -5.30 -11.43
N LYS A 142 17.06 -5.14 -12.40
CA LYS A 142 17.21 -5.72 -13.74
C LYS A 142 18.39 -5.13 -14.51
N ARG A 143 18.64 -3.82 -14.38
CA ARG A 143 19.83 -3.19 -14.98
C ARG A 143 21.10 -3.76 -14.37
N PHE A 144 21.15 -3.84 -13.03
CA PHE A 144 22.28 -4.43 -12.32
C PHE A 144 22.54 -5.88 -12.75
N GLN A 145 21.50 -6.72 -12.82
CA GLN A 145 21.60 -8.11 -13.30
C GLN A 145 22.19 -8.17 -14.72
N ALA A 146 21.71 -7.34 -15.65
CA ALA A 146 22.21 -7.29 -17.02
C ALA A 146 23.68 -6.84 -17.11
N GLU A 147 24.11 -5.93 -16.24
CA GLU A 147 25.51 -5.49 -16.13
C GLU A 147 26.40 -6.60 -15.58
N GLN A 148 25.95 -7.32 -14.55
CA GLN A 148 26.71 -8.42 -13.97
C GLN A 148 26.83 -9.60 -14.93
N ALA A 149 25.79 -9.91 -15.71
CA ALA A 149 25.83 -10.97 -16.72
C ALA A 149 26.90 -10.76 -17.80
N ARG A 150 27.35 -9.51 -18.01
CA ARG A 150 28.43 -9.18 -18.96
C ARG A 150 29.83 -9.38 -18.38
N LYS A 151 29.96 -9.59 -17.06
CA LYS A 151 31.25 -9.79 -16.40
C LYS A 151 31.59 -11.28 -16.36
N THR A 152 32.73 -11.65 -16.93
CA THR A 152 33.21 -13.04 -17.10
C THR A 152 33.60 -13.76 -15.80
N SER A 153 33.53 -13.09 -14.65
CA SER A 153 33.88 -13.62 -13.31
C SER A 153 32.69 -13.69 -12.34
N ALA A 154 31.48 -13.67 -12.87
CA ALA A 154 30.23 -13.74 -12.12
C ALA A 154 30.13 -15.04 -11.31
N ASP A 155 29.97 -14.93 -9.98
CA ASP A 155 29.63 -16.09 -9.13
C ASP A 155 28.24 -16.62 -9.51
N SER A 156 28.21 -17.79 -10.14
CA SER A 156 26.98 -18.42 -10.64
C SER A 156 25.88 -18.56 -9.57
N ALA A 157 26.24 -18.74 -8.30
CA ALA A 157 25.27 -18.91 -7.22
C ALA A 157 24.62 -17.57 -6.82
N ALA A 158 25.43 -16.53 -6.63
CA ALA A 158 24.93 -15.18 -6.30
C ALA A 158 24.05 -14.61 -7.42
N HIS A 159 24.38 -14.93 -8.68
CA HIS A 159 23.56 -14.57 -9.83
C HIS A 159 22.22 -15.29 -9.86
N ALA A 160 22.20 -16.60 -9.60
CA ALA A 160 20.96 -17.36 -9.53
C ALA A 160 20.05 -16.86 -8.40
N GLU A 161 20.63 -16.45 -7.27
CA GLU A 161 19.87 -15.85 -6.16
C GLU A 161 19.31 -14.47 -6.53
N LEU A 162 20.10 -13.65 -7.23
CA LEU A 162 19.64 -12.35 -7.74
C LEU A 162 18.43 -12.52 -8.69
N ASP A 163 18.49 -13.51 -9.58
CA ASP A 163 17.39 -13.85 -10.49
C ASP A 163 16.12 -14.30 -9.74
N ALA A 164 16.29 -15.03 -8.63
CA ALA A 164 15.17 -15.45 -7.79
C ALA A 164 14.53 -14.25 -7.09
N GLU A 165 15.32 -13.34 -6.54
CA GLU A 165 14.81 -12.15 -5.86
C GLU A 165 14.16 -11.15 -6.83
N ILE A 166 14.68 -11.02 -8.06
CA ILE A 166 14.02 -10.22 -9.11
C ILE A 166 12.65 -10.81 -9.46
N ARG A 167 12.55 -12.14 -9.62
CA ARG A 167 11.25 -12.81 -9.87
C ARG A 167 10.29 -12.64 -8.70
N LYS A 168 10.78 -12.70 -7.46
CA LYS A 168 9.96 -12.41 -6.27
C LYS A 168 9.43 -10.96 -6.31
N GLN A 169 10.28 -10.00 -6.66
CA GLN A 169 9.89 -8.59 -6.78
C GLN A 169 8.85 -8.36 -7.89
N GLU A 170 8.97 -9.06 -9.03
CA GLU A 170 7.95 -9.03 -10.09
C GLU A 170 6.59 -9.54 -9.62
N HIS A 171 6.59 -10.63 -8.85
CA HIS A 171 5.37 -11.20 -8.29
C HIS A 171 4.70 -10.24 -7.31
N LEU A 172 5.48 -9.67 -6.39
CA LEU A 172 4.99 -8.69 -5.41
C LEU A 172 4.42 -7.44 -6.10
N LEU A 173 5.11 -6.90 -7.11
CA LEU A 173 4.60 -5.79 -7.91
C LEU A 173 3.27 -6.12 -8.61
N ALA A 174 3.11 -7.35 -9.11
CA ALA A 174 1.86 -7.79 -9.72
C ALA A 174 0.73 -7.88 -8.69
N GLU A 175 1.01 -8.33 -7.45
CA GLU A 175 0.06 -8.30 -6.35
C GLU A 175 -0.37 -6.88 -5.99
N THR A 176 0.57 -5.96 -5.80
CA THR A 176 0.29 -4.55 -5.50
C THR A 176 -0.61 -3.95 -6.57
N ARG A 177 -0.30 -4.19 -7.85
CA ARG A 177 -1.12 -3.72 -8.98
C ARG A 177 -2.54 -4.25 -8.95
N ARG A 178 -2.73 -5.55 -8.67
CA ARG A 178 -4.07 -6.15 -8.56
C ARG A 178 -4.87 -5.51 -7.44
N ALA A 179 -4.26 -5.30 -6.28
CA ALA A 179 -4.91 -4.64 -5.16
C ALA A 179 -5.26 -3.17 -5.47
N THR A 180 -4.37 -2.42 -6.13
CA THR A 180 -4.64 -1.06 -6.63
C THR A 180 -5.82 -1.03 -7.61
N SER A 181 -5.88 -1.98 -8.55
CA SER A 181 -7.03 -2.12 -9.46
C SER A 181 -8.32 -2.40 -8.71
N ALA A 182 -8.29 -3.25 -7.67
CA ALA A 182 -9.45 -3.52 -6.84
C ALA A 182 -9.94 -2.25 -6.12
N LEU A 183 -9.05 -1.41 -5.58
CA LEU A 183 -9.41 -0.11 -4.99
C LEU A 183 -10.11 0.81 -6.00
N ALA A 184 -9.55 0.91 -7.21
CA ALA A 184 -10.13 1.71 -8.28
C ALA A 184 -11.54 1.22 -8.66
N SER A 185 -11.76 -0.10 -8.70
CA SER A 185 -13.09 -0.68 -8.93
C SER A 185 -14.08 -0.34 -7.82
N GLN A 186 -13.66 -0.34 -6.55
CA GLN A 186 -14.56 0.07 -5.46
C GLN A 186 -14.98 1.54 -5.57
N ARG A 187 -14.07 2.43 -5.99
CA ARG A 187 -14.37 3.84 -6.24
C ARG A 187 -15.37 4.04 -7.38
N GLN A 188 -15.40 3.17 -8.37
CA GLN A 188 -16.37 3.26 -9.48
C GLN A 188 -17.79 2.85 -9.08
N ARG A 189 -17.96 2.16 -7.94
CA ARG A 189 -19.26 1.68 -7.46
C ARG A 189 -20.06 2.73 -6.69
N ILE A 190 -19.39 3.75 -6.13
CA ILE A 190 -20.02 4.78 -5.30
C ILE A 190 -19.76 6.16 -5.86
#